data_AF-A0A1E4ZGQ4-F1
#
_entry.id   AF-A0A1E4ZGQ4-F1
#
_cell.length_a   1.000
_cell.length_b   1.000
_cell.length_c   1.000
_cell.angle_alpha   90.00
_cell.angle_beta   90.00
_cell.angle_gamma   90.00
#
_symmetry.space_group_name_H-M   'P 1'
#
loop_
_entity.id
_entity.type
_entity.pdbx_description
1 polymer ?
#
loop_
_entity_poly.entity_id
_entity_poly.type
_entity_poly.pdbx_seq_one_letter_code
_entity_poly.pdbx_strand_id
1 'polypeptide(L)'
;MPTPFTKENQPTRRRGKAKKTLALDAIRKISGSEQNYYENVVELSVMGEGNPALISQLLQRIDPPIKATLPKINFEFDVTLKPHEQVLQIVKATADGEIIPEAAQILINGITSVMKVKEVTELEDRIKQLEGMAGVNDE
;
A
#
# COMPACT_ATOMS: atom_id res chain seq x y z
N MET A 1 35.63 -2.27 -28.00
CA MET A 1 34.56 -3.26 -28.24
C MET A 1 34.33 -4.03 -26.95
N PRO A 2 33.09 -4.11 -26.40
CA PRO A 2 32.77 -5.07 -25.36
C PRO A 2 32.92 -6.49 -25.93
N THR A 3 33.55 -7.41 -25.20
CA THR A 3 33.73 -8.80 -25.67
C THR A 3 32.39 -9.54 -25.71
N PRO A 4 32.09 -10.31 -26.77
CA PRO A 4 30.84 -11.05 -26.87
C PRO A 4 30.75 -12.15 -25.79
N PHE A 5 29.53 -12.39 -25.29
CA PHE A 5 29.24 -13.44 -24.30
C PHE A 5 29.26 -14.85 -24.94
N THR A 6 30.45 -15.35 -25.30
CA THR A 6 30.66 -16.72 -25.78
C THR A 6 30.66 -17.73 -24.61
N LYS A 7 30.50 -19.03 -24.90
CA LYS A 7 30.55 -20.09 -23.85
C LYS A 7 31.88 -20.13 -23.10
N GLU A 8 32.97 -19.80 -23.79
CA GLU A 8 34.35 -19.83 -23.29
C GLU A 8 34.67 -18.66 -22.36
N ASN A 9 34.01 -17.51 -22.54
CA ASN A 9 34.32 -16.27 -21.82
C ASN A 9 33.30 -15.96 -20.72
N GLN A 10 32.73 -17.00 -20.09
CA GLN A 10 31.75 -16.86 -19.00
C GLN A 10 32.43 -16.86 -17.62
N PRO A 11 31.91 -16.10 -16.63
CA PRO A 11 32.45 -16.11 -15.27
C PRO A 11 32.48 -17.52 -14.65
N THR A 12 33.65 -17.95 -14.19
CA THR A 12 33.89 -19.30 -13.65
C THR A 12 33.09 -19.60 -12.39
N ARG A 13 32.87 -18.59 -11.54
CA ARG A 13 31.88 -18.66 -10.44
C ARG A 13 30.52 -18.16 -10.91
N ARG A 14 29.75 -19.04 -11.53
CA ARG A 14 28.33 -18.78 -11.81
C ARG A 14 27.54 -18.71 -10.50
N ARG A 15 26.83 -17.60 -10.28
CA ARG A 15 25.77 -17.51 -9.27
C ARG A 15 24.75 -18.62 -9.54
N GLY A 16 24.42 -19.42 -8.52
CA GLY A 16 23.45 -20.52 -8.64
C GLY A 16 22.06 -20.04 -9.09
N LYS A 17 21.23 -20.98 -9.57
CA LYS A 17 19.86 -20.69 -10.04
C LYS A 17 19.09 -19.84 -9.01
N ALA A 18 18.36 -18.84 -9.50
CA ALA A 18 17.53 -18.02 -8.63
C ALA A 18 16.43 -18.86 -7.96
N LYS A 19 16.02 -18.50 -6.74
CA LYS A 19 15.06 -19.27 -5.94
C LYS A 19 13.72 -19.48 -6.67
N LYS A 20 13.21 -18.45 -7.38
CA LYS A 20 12.02 -18.55 -8.25
C LYS A 20 12.20 -19.64 -9.33
N THR A 21 13.38 -19.73 -9.94
CA THR A 21 13.71 -20.74 -10.95
C THR A 21 13.81 -22.14 -10.35
N LEU A 22 14.37 -22.29 -9.14
CA LEU A 22 14.42 -23.57 -8.43
C LEU A 22 13.03 -24.04 -7.97
N ALA A 23 12.16 -23.13 -7.53
CA ALA A 23 10.78 -23.44 -7.19
C ALA A 23 10.00 -23.91 -8.42
N LEU A 24 10.12 -23.21 -9.55
CA LEU A 24 9.54 -23.62 -10.83
C LEU A 24 10.08 -24.98 -11.30
N ASP A 25 11.38 -25.23 -11.16
CA ASP A 25 12.00 -26.52 -11.50
C ASP A 25 11.53 -27.65 -10.56
N ALA A 26 11.24 -27.37 -9.28
CA ALA A 26 10.73 -28.35 -8.31
C ALA A 26 9.25 -28.66 -8.51
N ILE A 27 8.42 -27.64 -8.78
CA ILE A 27 7.01 -27.80 -9.19
C ILE A 27 6.98 -28.73 -10.42
N ARG A 28 7.73 -28.38 -11.47
CA ARG A 28 7.89 -29.21 -12.69
C ARG A 28 8.41 -30.62 -12.44
N LYS A 29 9.05 -30.90 -11.30
CA LYS A 29 9.54 -32.24 -10.96
C LYS A 29 8.52 -33.09 -10.22
N ILE A 30 7.71 -32.47 -9.37
CA ILE A 30 6.67 -33.13 -8.56
C ILE A 30 5.41 -33.34 -9.38
N SER A 31 4.95 -32.29 -10.07
CA SER A 31 3.82 -32.42 -10.97
C SER A 31 4.22 -33.06 -12.31
N GLY A 32 5.49 -32.94 -12.73
CA GLY A 32 5.99 -33.44 -14.01
C GLY A 32 5.62 -32.53 -15.19
N SER A 33 4.33 -32.17 -15.26
CA SER A 33 3.76 -31.13 -16.12
C SER A 33 3.05 -30.08 -15.25
N GLU A 34 2.83 -28.86 -15.76
CA GLU A 34 2.03 -27.86 -15.03
C GLU A 34 0.56 -28.30 -14.86
N GLN A 35 0.06 -29.22 -15.71
CA GLN A 35 -1.28 -29.83 -15.62
C GLN A 35 -1.53 -30.46 -14.24
N ASN A 36 -0.66 -31.39 -13.83
CA ASN A 36 -0.75 -32.13 -12.56
C ASN A 36 -0.65 -31.19 -11.33
N TYR A 37 -0.05 -30.01 -11.46
CA TYR A 37 0.09 -29.07 -10.33
C TYR A 37 -1.25 -28.42 -10.00
N TYR A 38 -1.99 -27.99 -11.03
CA TYR A 38 -3.30 -27.40 -10.83
C TYR A 38 -4.38 -28.45 -10.56
N GLU A 39 -4.28 -29.65 -11.10
CA GLU A 39 -5.19 -30.76 -10.76
C GLU A 39 -5.09 -31.11 -9.26
N ASN A 40 -3.89 -31.16 -8.68
CA ASN A 40 -3.73 -31.26 -7.21
C ASN A 40 -4.38 -30.07 -6.46
N VAL A 41 -4.17 -28.83 -6.91
CA VAL A 41 -4.77 -27.63 -6.26
C VAL A 41 -6.30 -27.60 -6.38
N VAL A 42 -6.84 -28.14 -7.47
CA VAL A 42 -8.29 -28.28 -7.75
C VAL A 42 -8.86 -29.55 -7.12
N GLU A 43 -8.03 -30.49 -6.66
CA GLU A 43 -8.42 -31.54 -5.72
C GLU A 43 -8.43 -31.01 -4.26
N LEU A 44 -7.92 -29.77 -3.99
CA LEU A 44 -7.76 -29.09 -2.67
C LEU A 44 -8.67 -27.84 -2.24
N SER A 45 -9.79 -27.39 -2.92
CA SER A 45 -10.98 -26.57 -2.35
C SER A 45 -12.60 -26.90 -2.35
N VAL A 46 -13.18 -28.10 -2.72
CA VAL A 46 -14.48 -28.93 -2.60
C VAL A 46 -14.35 -30.52 -2.67
N MET A 47 -13.61 -31.24 -3.59
CA MET A 47 -13.31 -32.74 -3.56
C MET A 47 -12.49 -33.36 -2.39
N GLY A 48 -11.18 -33.07 -2.26
CA GLY A 48 -10.37 -33.33 -1.06
C GLY A 48 -9.97 -32.06 -0.29
N GLU A 49 -10.89 -31.25 0.21
CA GLU A 49 -11.99 -30.72 -0.58
C GLU A 49 -11.31 -29.81 -1.65
N GLY A 50 -11.32 -30.04 -3.03
CA GLY A 50 -11.14 -29.30 -4.40
C GLY A 50 -12.09 -28.25 -5.19
N ASN A 51 -11.90 -26.86 -5.33
CA ASN A 51 -12.81 -25.85 -6.07
C ASN A 51 -12.45 -24.29 -6.16
N PRO A 52 -12.75 -23.47 -7.23
CA PRO A 52 -12.04 -22.21 -7.60
C PRO A 52 -12.31 -20.83 -6.94
N ALA A 53 -13.50 -20.53 -6.40
CA ALA A 53 -13.63 -19.32 -5.57
C ALA A 53 -12.81 -19.50 -4.28
N LEU A 54 -12.82 -20.72 -3.76
CA LEU A 54 -11.89 -21.14 -2.71
C LEU A 54 -10.46 -21.33 -3.23
N ILE A 55 -10.16 -21.73 -4.49
CA ILE A 55 -8.78 -21.72 -5.03
C ILE A 55 -8.25 -20.30 -5.19
N SER A 56 -9.06 -19.32 -5.60
CA SER A 56 -8.60 -17.94 -5.75
C SER A 56 -8.51 -17.22 -4.41
N GLN A 57 -9.40 -17.52 -3.45
CA GLN A 57 -9.21 -17.15 -2.05
C GLN A 57 -8.04 -17.90 -1.40
N LEU A 58 -7.74 -19.15 -1.82
CA LEU A 58 -6.56 -19.91 -1.41
C LEU A 58 -5.31 -19.37 -2.09
N LEU A 59 -5.31 -18.97 -3.36
CA LEU A 59 -4.15 -18.43 -4.07
C LEU A 59 -3.86 -17.01 -3.62
N GLN A 60 -4.89 -16.19 -3.40
CA GLN A 60 -4.79 -14.91 -2.69
C GLN A 60 -4.57 -15.08 -1.17
N ARG A 61 -4.36 -16.31 -0.67
CA ARG A 61 -3.82 -16.64 0.67
C ARG A 61 -2.45 -17.35 0.63
N ILE A 62 -2.17 -18.16 -0.39
CA ILE A 62 -0.96 -18.95 -0.64
C ILE A 62 0.14 -18.03 -1.17
N ASP A 63 -0.24 -17.11 -2.05
CA ASP A 63 0.58 -15.99 -2.53
C ASP A 63 -0.31 -14.73 -2.54
N PRO A 64 -0.63 -14.17 -1.36
CA PRO A 64 -1.52 -13.02 -1.26
C PRO A 64 -0.91 -11.87 -2.06
N PRO A 65 -1.69 -11.16 -2.90
CA PRO A 65 -1.16 -10.04 -3.64
C PRO A 65 -0.60 -9.04 -2.64
N ILE A 66 0.72 -8.80 -2.71
CA ILE A 66 1.37 -7.76 -1.93
C ILE A 66 0.57 -6.50 -2.22
N LYS A 67 -0.15 -5.99 -1.21
CA LYS A 67 -0.94 -4.76 -1.36
C LYS A 67 -0.01 -3.73 -1.98
N ALA A 68 -0.49 -3.07 -3.04
CA ALA A 68 0.22 -1.94 -3.61
C ALA A 68 0.33 -0.86 -2.52
N THR A 69 1.39 -0.94 -1.71
CA THR A 69 1.74 0.12 -0.78
C THR A 69 2.02 1.31 -1.65
N LEU A 70 1.19 2.35 -1.52
CA LEU A 70 1.52 3.66 -2.09
C LEU A 70 2.99 3.93 -1.74
N PRO A 71 3.85 4.17 -2.74
CA PRO A 71 5.27 4.38 -2.49
C PRO A 71 5.40 5.53 -1.49
N LYS A 72 6.36 5.42 -0.56
CA LYS A 72 6.53 6.44 0.48
C LYS A 72 6.74 7.81 -0.18
N ILE A 73 5.74 8.65 -0.05
CA ILE A 73 5.73 10.00 -0.60
C ILE A 73 6.61 10.86 0.32
N ASN A 74 7.60 11.52 -0.26
CA ASN A 74 8.51 12.39 0.45
C ASN A 74 8.49 13.75 -0.25
N PHE A 75 7.80 14.70 0.35
CA PHE A 75 7.58 16.06 -0.16
C PHE A 75 7.81 17.06 0.98
N GLU A 76 8.13 18.29 0.64
CA GLU A 76 8.30 19.36 1.64
C GLU A 76 6.92 19.84 2.14
N PHE A 77 6.66 19.69 3.44
CA PHE A 77 5.40 20.10 4.07
C PHE A 77 5.68 20.94 5.31
N ASP A 78 5.13 22.14 5.36
CA ASP A 78 5.28 23.04 6.51
C ASP A 78 4.03 23.04 7.39
N VAL A 79 4.16 22.40 8.56
CA VAL A 79 3.09 22.28 9.57
C VAL A 79 2.74 23.63 10.22
N THR A 80 3.61 24.65 10.11
CA THR A 80 3.42 25.96 10.74
C THR A 80 2.58 26.95 9.93
N LEU A 81 2.41 26.69 8.63
CA LEU A 81 1.63 27.54 7.72
C LEU A 81 0.12 27.45 7.96
N LYS A 82 -0.63 28.39 7.36
CA LYS A 82 -2.09 28.36 7.45
C LYS A 82 -2.66 27.17 6.65
N PRO A 83 -3.81 26.62 7.07
CA PRO A 83 -4.45 25.47 6.40
C PRO A 83 -4.65 25.63 4.88
N HIS A 84 -4.91 26.85 4.39
CA HIS A 84 -5.05 27.10 2.95
C HIS A 84 -3.71 27.10 2.21
N GLU A 85 -2.63 27.56 2.85
CA GLU A 85 -1.26 27.52 2.30
C GLU A 85 -0.75 26.07 2.25
N GLN A 86 -1.06 25.27 3.28
CA GLN A 86 -0.78 23.82 3.32
C GLN A 86 -1.50 23.04 2.21
N VAL A 87 -2.77 23.36 1.93
CA VAL A 87 -3.51 22.78 0.80
C VAL A 87 -2.86 23.18 -0.54
N LEU A 88 -2.41 24.43 -0.70
CA LEU A 88 -1.70 24.87 -1.89
C LEU A 88 -0.34 24.18 -2.07
N GLN A 89 0.41 23.91 -0.99
CA GLN A 89 1.63 23.09 -1.04
C GLN A 89 1.35 21.68 -1.58
N ILE A 90 0.31 21.01 -1.09
CA ILE A 90 -0.09 19.66 -1.55
C ILE A 90 -0.49 19.69 -3.03
N VAL A 91 -1.27 20.69 -3.46
CA VAL A 91 -1.65 20.85 -4.88
C VAL A 91 -0.43 21.08 -5.76
N LYS A 92 0.53 21.91 -5.33
CA LYS A 92 1.79 22.14 -6.06
C LYS A 92 2.62 20.86 -6.17
N ALA A 93 2.86 20.15 -5.07
CA ALA A 93 3.62 18.90 -5.07
C ALA A 93 2.93 17.77 -5.87
N THR A 94 1.60 17.86 -6.06
CA THR A 94 0.85 17.00 -6.99
C THR A 94 1.10 17.38 -8.45
N ALA A 95 1.14 18.68 -8.77
CA ALA A 95 1.43 19.18 -10.12
C ALA A 95 2.89 18.93 -10.55
N ASP A 96 3.83 19.03 -9.60
CA ASP A 96 5.26 18.75 -9.80
C ASP A 96 5.56 17.23 -9.89
N GLY A 97 4.55 16.36 -9.62
CA GLY A 97 4.63 14.91 -9.75
C GLY A 97 5.24 14.17 -8.54
N GLU A 98 5.50 14.87 -7.44
CA GLU A 98 5.99 14.28 -6.18
C GLU A 98 4.91 13.45 -5.47
N ILE A 99 3.64 13.88 -5.60
CA ILE A 99 2.47 13.26 -4.96
C ILE A 99 1.50 12.73 -6.02
N ILE A 100 1.00 11.51 -5.83
CA ILE A 100 -0.08 10.94 -6.65
C ILE A 100 -1.41 11.63 -6.29
N PRO A 101 -2.26 12.03 -7.26
CA PRO A 101 -3.50 12.78 -6.99
C PRO A 101 -4.44 12.14 -5.95
N GLU A 102 -4.49 10.81 -5.89
CA GLU A 102 -5.26 10.07 -4.87
C GLU A 102 -4.77 10.37 -3.44
N ALA A 103 -3.44 10.38 -3.23
CA ALA A 103 -2.85 10.70 -1.94
C ALA A 103 -3.05 12.17 -1.57
N ALA A 104 -2.99 13.07 -2.56
CA ALA A 104 -3.28 14.49 -2.35
C ALA A 104 -4.70 14.73 -1.82
N GLN A 105 -5.71 14.04 -2.39
CA GLN A 105 -7.08 14.13 -1.92
C GLN A 105 -7.24 13.64 -0.46
N ILE A 106 -6.53 12.57 -0.08
CA ILE A 106 -6.53 12.05 1.30
C ILE A 106 -5.93 13.09 2.26
N LEU A 107 -4.81 13.74 1.90
CA LEU A 107 -4.16 14.77 2.72
C LEU A 107 -5.04 16.01 2.92
N ILE A 108 -5.70 16.50 1.85
CA ILE A 108 -6.61 17.66 1.92
C ILE A 108 -7.84 17.35 2.80
N ASN A 109 -8.39 16.13 2.71
CA ASN A 109 -9.46 15.67 3.59
C ASN A 109 -8.99 15.60 5.07
N GLY A 110 -7.73 15.22 5.31
CA GLY A 110 -7.09 15.25 6.63
C GLY A 110 -7.04 16.66 7.22
N ILE A 111 -6.50 17.64 6.48
CA ILE A 111 -6.45 19.06 6.90
C ILE A 111 -7.85 19.59 7.20
N THR A 112 -8.83 19.28 6.35
CA THR A 112 -10.24 19.67 6.55
C THR A 112 -10.83 19.08 7.84
N SER A 113 -10.43 17.87 8.20
CA SER A 113 -10.88 17.21 9.43
C SER A 113 -10.26 17.87 10.67
N VAL A 114 -8.97 18.22 10.63
CA VAL A 114 -8.29 18.97 11.69
C VAL A 114 -8.92 20.36 11.89
N MET A 115 -9.27 21.05 10.80
CA MET A 115 -9.97 22.34 10.87
C MET A 115 -11.32 22.23 11.58
N LYS A 116 -12.13 21.24 11.24
CA LYS A 116 -13.43 21.01 11.91
C LYS A 116 -13.26 20.70 13.40
N VAL A 117 -12.25 19.90 13.77
CA VAL A 117 -11.94 19.65 15.19
C VAL A 117 -11.59 20.95 15.91
N LYS A 118 -10.76 21.80 15.29
CA LYS A 118 -10.38 23.11 15.85
C LYS A 118 -11.57 24.06 16.00
N GLU A 119 -12.44 24.14 14.99
CA GLU A 119 -13.66 24.94 15.04
C GLU A 119 -14.58 24.49 16.20
N VAL A 120 -14.72 23.17 16.40
CA VAL A 120 -15.51 22.63 17.52
C VAL A 120 -14.89 22.96 18.87
N THR A 121 -13.56 22.84 19.06
CA THR A 121 -12.93 23.23 20.33
C THR A 121 -12.97 24.74 20.59
N GLU A 122 -12.76 25.59 19.57
CA GLU A 122 -12.91 27.04 19.72
C GLU A 122 -14.35 27.45 20.07
N LEU A 123 -15.36 26.73 19.56
CA LEU A 123 -16.75 26.93 19.94
C LEU A 123 -17.03 26.45 21.37
N GLU A 124 -16.51 25.29 21.77
CA GLU A 124 -16.65 24.76 23.14
C GLU A 124 -16.02 25.70 24.19
N ASP A 125 -14.81 26.21 23.92
CA ASP A 125 -14.14 27.17 24.81
C ASP A 125 -14.89 28.50 24.91
N ARG A 126 -15.47 28.99 23.80
CA ARG A 126 -16.31 30.19 23.81
C ARG A 126 -17.62 29.97 24.56
N ILE A 127 -18.22 28.78 24.47
CA ILE A 127 -19.43 28.42 25.23
C ILE A 127 -19.10 28.41 26.73
N LYS A 128 -18.03 27.72 27.16
CA LYS A 128 -17.59 27.71 28.57
C LYS A 128 -17.29 29.10 29.12
N GLN A 129 -16.66 29.97 28.32
CA GLN A 129 -16.43 31.37 28.71
C GLN A 129 -17.75 32.13 28.89
N LEU A 130 -18.71 31.95 27.98
CA LEU A 130 -20.02 32.60 28.08
C LEU A 130 -20.85 32.06 29.25
N GLU A 131 -20.84 30.75 29.51
CA GLU A 131 -21.52 30.12 30.65
C GLU A 131 -20.93 30.61 31.98
N GLY A 132 -19.59 30.63 32.10
CA GLY A 132 -18.89 31.18 33.26
C GLY A 132 -19.09 32.69 33.47
N MET A 133 -19.35 33.46 32.41
CA MET A 133 -19.72 34.89 32.50
C MET A 133 -21.22 35.12 32.74
N ALA A 134 -22.09 34.20 32.31
CA ALA A 134 -23.53 34.29 32.49
C ALA A 134 -24.00 33.90 33.91
N GLY A 135 -23.12 33.33 34.72
CA GLY A 135 -23.40 33.00 36.13
C GLY A 135 -24.35 31.80 36.30
N VAL A 136 -24.54 31.00 35.24
CA VAL A 136 -25.22 29.70 35.33
C VAL A 136 -24.24 28.68 35.90
N ASN A 137 -23.97 28.82 37.20
CA ASN A 137 -23.53 27.69 37.99
C ASN A 137 -24.78 26.81 38.18
N ASP A 138 -24.83 25.66 37.51
CA ASP A 138 -25.73 24.59 37.89
C ASP A 138 -25.36 24.12 39.31
N GLU A 139 -26.36 24.07 40.19
CA GLU A 139 -26.34 23.28 41.44
C GLU A 139 -26.63 21.80 41.14
#